data_AF-A0A812W3I2-F1
#
_entry.id   AF-A0A812W3I2-F1
#
_cell.length_a   1.000
_cell.length_b   1.000
_cell.length_c   1.000
_cell.angle_alpha   90.00
_cell.angle_beta   90.00
_cell.angle_gamma   90.00
#
_symmetry.space_group_name_H-M   'P 1'
#
loop_
_entity.id
_entity.type
_entity.pdbx_description
1 polymer ?
#
loop_
_entity_poly.entity_id
_entity_poly.type
_entity_poly.pdbx_seq_one_letter_code
_entity_poly.pdbx_strand_id
1 'polypeptide(L)'
;MLMVGAAQLLLVTIASATQICVLEPKPLRRCIEAASALFAAPGPGDRLRGRLLWQGLGCGDERPSHGEGAHEPGEIHFVRRGRCSFSAKSAVAARHGASAVLVADFESAQDHQAADTLVAGSQGPAGRVPLWLLGAGSARPLLEALEAGEPVQIEVEVGKPAASIVMDVWLPPDAGTLLASLAPKARDLPGLRVRVHFRVVAAPEEASPAQIARHCYAGLRELCSARVLQHSETTPAAPWLREAVFQHCLLRGFPERYWWKYVEMANCSSDSCSRSLLAQLGLSARDARAVQHCADSEAASFLEDDRESAPWGSAEEIALRINGWRYSGPLEAPRILRTICWQLEPSAVCEGLLRKDADTGHGLLLWHLAGCCMLAVTAGCILRGPLMWSVRRLLRRLGHVSKAA
;
A
#
# COMPACT_ATOMS: atom_id res chain seq x y z
N MET A 1 37.72 -23.28 25.76
CA MET A 1 37.56 -21.97 25.08
C MET A 1 36.05 -21.77 24.88
N LEU A 2 35.39 -21.19 25.88
CA LEU A 2 33.93 -21.03 25.94
C LEU A 2 33.54 -19.75 25.21
N MET A 3 32.83 -19.86 24.09
CA MET A 3 32.16 -18.72 23.46
C MET A 3 30.86 -18.44 24.20
N VAL A 4 30.87 -17.36 24.99
CA VAL A 4 29.66 -16.73 25.53
C VAL A 4 29.07 -15.89 24.40
N GLY A 5 28.02 -16.40 23.75
CA GLY A 5 27.24 -15.64 22.79
C GLY A 5 26.38 -14.63 23.51
N ALA A 6 26.75 -13.34 23.42
CA ALA A 6 25.90 -12.25 23.85
C ALA A 6 24.70 -12.15 22.90
N ALA A 7 23.54 -12.60 23.36
CA ALA A 7 22.27 -12.31 22.71
C ALA A 7 22.00 -10.81 22.85
N GLN A 8 22.38 -10.02 21.85
CA GLN A 8 21.88 -8.66 21.69
C GLN A 8 20.38 -8.74 21.39
N LEU A 9 19.55 -8.60 22.43
CA LEU A 9 18.17 -8.19 22.25
C LEU A 9 18.19 -6.78 21.64
N LEU A 10 18.13 -6.73 20.30
CA LEU A 10 17.74 -5.51 19.60
C LEU A 10 16.33 -5.18 20.05
N LEU A 11 16.20 -4.15 20.88
CA LEU A 11 14.94 -3.45 21.10
C LEU A 11 14.50 -2.87 19.75
N VAL A 12 13.72 -3.65 19.00
CA VAL A 12 13.02 -3.15 17.83
C VAL A 12 11.95 -2.21 18.36
N THR A 13 12.17 -0.91 18.19
CA THR A 13 11.10 0.09 18.38
C THR A 13 10.07 -0.16 17.29
N ILE A 14 9.01 -0.88 17.64
CA ILE A 14 7.85 -1.08 16.76
C ILE A 14 7.23 0.29 16.54
N ALA A 15 6.85 0.60 15.29
CA ALA A 15 6.10 1.82 14.99
C ALA A 15 4.89 1.89 15.94
N SER A 16 4.73 3.00 16.67
CA SER A 16 3.57 3.10 17.56
C SER A 16 2.31 3.20 16.69
N ALA A 17 1.29 2.39 16.97
CA ALA A 17 0.01 2.50 16.28
C ALA A 17 -0.60 3.90 16.51
N THR A 18 -1.39 4.37 15.56
CA THR A 18 -2.17 5.60 15.74
C THR A 18 -3.23 5.36 16.82
N GLN A 19 -3.32 6.28 17.78
CA GLN A 19 -4.27 6.20 18.88
C GLN A 19 -5.37 7.24 18.71
N ILE A 20 -6.62 6.82 18.91
CA ILE A 20 -7.80 7.68 18.93
C ILE A 20 -8.32 7.70 20.37
N CYS A 21 -8.13 8.82 21.05
CA CYS A 21 -8.61 9.05 22.40
C CYS A 21 -9.97 9.77 22.37
N VAL A 22 -11.00 9.09 22.86
CA VAL A 22 -12.33 9.67 23.03
C VAL A 22 -12.30 10.59 24.25
N LEU A 23 -12.59 11.86 24.04
CA LEU A 23 -12.62 12.90 25.08
C LEU A 23 -14.02 13.11 25.64
N GLU A 24 -15.04 12.96 24.81
CA GLU A 24 -16.46 13.07 25.16
C GLU A 24 -17.29 12.05 24.37
N PRO A 25 -18.38 11.53 24.95
CA PRO A 25 -18.86 11.73 26.32
C PRO A 25 -18.03 10.97 27.37
N LYS A 26 -18.12 11.36 28.65
CA LYS A 26 -17.34 10.76 29.76
C LYS A 26 -17.40 9.22 29.82
N PRO A 27 -18.56 8.55 29.64
CA PRO A 27 -18.65 7.09 29.69
C PRO A 27 -17.84 6.38 28.61
N LEU A 28 -17.55 7.06 27.50
CA LEU A 28 -16.81 6.50 26.37
C LEU A 28 -15.31 6.86 26.39
N ARG A 29 -14.82 7.56 27.43
CA ARG A 29 -13.41 7.99 27.52
C ARG A 29 -12.45 6.81 27.58
N ARG A 30 -11.71 6.62 26.50
CA ARG A 30 -10.60 5.67 26.37
C ARG A 30 -9.80 6.00 25.12
N CYS A 31 -8.57 5.51 25.05
CA CYS A 31 -7.80 5.50 23.81
C CYS A 31 -7.97 4.15 23.11
N ILE A 32 -8.10 4.20 21.79
CA ILE A 32 -8.39 3.08 20.93
C ILE A 32 -7.34 3.06 19.83
N GLU A 33 -6.77 1.89 19.52
CA GLU A 33 -5.87 1.77 18.39
C GLU A 33 -6.66 1.79 17.08
N ALA A 34 -6.15 2.54 16.11
CA ALA A 34 -6.78 2.68 14.82
C ALA A 34 -5.78 2.54 13.68
N ALA A 35 -6.28 1.95 12.61
CA ALA A 35 -5.57 1.81 11.36
C ALA A 35 -5.49 3.15 10.63
N SER A 36 -4.32 3.47 10.07
CA SER A 36 -4.10 4.73 9.36
C SER A 36 -4.11 4.54 7.85
N ALA A 37 -4.78 5.45 7.13
CA ALA A 37 -4.73 5.50 5.68
C ALA A 37 -3.66 6.49 5.19
N LEU A 38 -2.76 6.04 4.32
CA LEU A 38 -1.51 6.77 4.02
C LEU A 38 -1.59 7.78 2.88
N PHE A 39 -2.76 7.97 2.28
CA PHE A 39 -2.91 8.85 1.11
C PHE A 39 -3.22 10.31 1.46
N ALA A 40 -3.26 10.68 2.74
CA ALA A 40 -3.30 12.06 3.26
C ALA A 40 -2.95 12.09 4.76
N ALA A 41 -2.13 11.14 5.21
CA ALA A 41 -1.83 10.99 6.63
C ALA A 41 -1.05 12.23 7.14
N PRO A 42 -1.32 12.70 8.36
CA PRO A 42 -0.51 13.72 9.00
C PRO A 42 0.93 13.25 9.17
N GLY A 43 1.79 14.18 9.57
CA GLY A 43 3.15 13.87 9.99
C GLY A 43 3.15 12.92 11.19
N PRO A 44 4.15 12.03 11.29
CA PRO A 44 4.33 11.20 12.48
C PRO A 44 4.44 12.04 13.75
N GLY A 45 3.67 11.68 14.80
CA GLY A 45 3.58 12.45 16.04
C GLY A 45 2.64 13.66 16.00
N ASP A 46 2.04 13.99 14.85
CA ASP A 46 1.01 15.01 14.78
C ASP A 46 -0.21 14.61 15.60
N ARG A 47 -0.92 15.63 16.10
CA ARG A 47 -2.18 15.46 16.80
C ARG A 47 -3.29 16.19 16.09
N LEU A 48 -4.44 15.54 15.99
CA LEU A 48 -5.65 16.11 15.42
C LEU A 48 -6.80 15.94 16.40
N ARG A 49 -7.40 17.05 16.82
CA ARG A 49 -8.55 17.05 17.72
C ARG A 49 -9.78 17.55 16.98
N GLY A 50 -10.92 16.92 17.23
CA GLY A 50 -12.14 17.27 16.55
C GLY A 50 -13.41 16.64 17.10
N ARG A 51 -14.55 17.19 16.68
CA ARG A 51 -15.87 16.63 16.95
C ARG A 51 -16.23 15.64 15.84
N LEU A 52 -16.77 14.48 16.21
CA LEU A 52 -17.29 13.52 15.25
C LEU A 52 -18.66 13.96 14.72
N LEU A 53 -18.84 13.83 13.41
CA LEU A 53 -20.11 14.06 12.74
C LEU A 53 -20.47 12.85 11.87
N TRP A 54 -21.59 12.18 12.15
CA TRP A 54 -22.02 11.02 11.38
C TRP A 54 -22.51 11.41 9.97
N GLN A 55 -21.95 10.75 8.95
CA GLN A 55 -22.16 11.06 7.52
C GLN A 55 -22.68 9.86 6.72
N GLY A 56 -23.19 8.82 7.40
CA GLY A 56 -23.64 7.60 6.76
C GLY A 56 -22.52 6.94 5.97
N LEU A 57 -22.65 6.86 4.64
CA LEU A 57 -21.66 6.22 3.77
C LEU A 57 -20.51 7.16 3.34
N GLY A 58 -20.68 8.48 3.41
CA GLY A 58 -19.65 9.43 2.99
C GLY A 58 -19.21 9.31 1.52
N CYS A 59 -20.09 8.87 0.62
CA CYS A 59 -19.78 8.67 -0.80
C CYS A 59 -20.41 9.71 -1.74
N GLY A 60 -21.43 10.45 -1.28
CA GLY A 60 -22.13 11.44 -2.08
C GLY A 60 -21.61 12.85 -1.82
N ASP A 61 -21.86 13.76 -2.78
CA ASP A 61 -21.62 15.19 -2.59
C ASP A 61 -22.71 15.89 -1.77
N GLU A 62 -23.81 15.18 -1.50
CA GLU A 62 -24.90 15.66 -0.64
C GLU A 62 -24.33 16.11 0.70
N ARG A 63 -24.59 17.38 1.03
CA ARG A 63 -24.22 17.91 2.33
C ARG A 63 -25.07 17.21 3.40
N PRO A 64 -24.49 16.85 4.55
CA PRO A 64 -25.26 16.39 5.69
C PRO A 64 -26.36 17.40 6.03
N SER A 65 -27.56 16.88 6.31
CA SER A 65 -28.75 17.67 6.63
C SER A 65 -28.72 18.32 8.02
N HIS A 66 -27.63 18.12 8.79
CA HIS A 66 -27.52 18.60 10.16
C HIS A 66 -26.94 20.02 10.22
N GLY A 67 -27.85 21.00 10.20
CA GLY A 67 -27.62 22.38 10.62
C GLY A 67 -27.02 23.29 9.54
N GLU A 68 -27.76 24.33 9.15
CA GLU A 68 -27.27 25.47 8.35
C GLU A 68 -26.25 26.36 9.13
N GLY A 69 -25.42 25.74 9.98
CA GLY A 69 -24.34 26.41 10.70
C GLY A 69 -23.10 26.54 9.82
N ALA A 70 -22.35 27.63 10.00
CA ALA A 70 -21.01 27.74 9.44
C ALA A 70 -20.15 26.58 9.94
N HIS A 71 -19.31 26.04 9.06
CA HIS A 71 -18.42 24.92 9.37
C HIS A 71 -17.55 25.24 10.59
N GLU A 72 -17.63 24.42 11.64
CA GLU A 72 -16.73 24.60 12.78
C GLU A 72 -15.36 24.00 12.46
N PRO A 73 -14.26 24.76 12.62
CA PRO A 73 -12.92 24.23 12.45
C PRO A 73 -12.72 22.98 13.33
N GLY A 74 -12.19 21.90 12.74
CA GLY A 74 -11.91 20.66 13.47
C GLY A 74 -13.00 19.58 13.38
N GLU A 75 -14.00 19.70 12.51
CA GLU A 75 -14.94 18.60 12.30
C GLU A 75 -14.27 17.36 11.69
N ILE A 76 -14.62 16.18 12.20
CA ILE A 76 -14.16 14.88 11.71
C ILE A 76 -15.36 14.09 11.24
N HIS A 77 -15.39 13.76 9.96
CA HIS A 77 -16.49 12.97 9.39
C HIS A 77 -16.38 11.53 9.85
N PHE A 78 -17.40 11.04 10.54
CA PHE A 78 -17.56 9.63 10.90
C PHE A 78 -18.45 8.93 9.89
N VAL A 79 -17.91 7.95 9.18
CA VAL A 79 -18.56 7.28 8.04
C VAL A 79 -18.49 5.78 8.17
N ARG A 80 -19.38 5.08 7.46
CA ARG A 80 -19.38 3.63 7.33
C ARG A 80 -18.46 3.16 6.20
N ARG A 81 -17.80 2.01 6.38
CA ARG A 81 -17.14 1.26 5.30
C ARG A 81 -18.16 0.85 4.22
N GLY A 82 -17.71 0.72 2.96
CA GLY A 82 -18.52 0.25 1.84
C GLY A 82 -18.95 1.35 0.85
N ARG A 83 -19.68 0.94 -0.21
CA ARG A 83 -20.16 1.71 -1.39
C ARG A 83 -19.14 2.45 -2.25
N CYS A 84 -18.09 3.02 -1.66
CA CYS A 84 -17.01 3.70 -2.37
C CYS A 84 -15.67 3.49 -1.65
N SER A 85 -14.57 3.79 -2.34
CA SER A 85 -13.22 3.64 -1.80
C SER A 85 -12.92 4.63 -0.67
N PHE A 86 -11.97 4.29 0.22
CA PHE A 86 -11.50 5.18 1.28
C PHE A 86 -11.00 6.54 0.73
N SER A 87 -10.32 6.51 -0.41
CA SER A 87 -9.86 7.74 -1.09
C SER A 87 -11.02 8.63 -1.56
N ALA A 88 -12.15 8.04 -1.96
CA ALA A 88 -13.35 8.79 -2.33
C ALA A 88 -13.98 9.45 -1.09
N LYS A 89 -14.11 8.72 0.02
CA LYS A 89 -14.63 9.26 1.30
C LYS A 89 -13.82 10.44 1.80
N SER A 90 -12.49 10.31 1.78
CA SER A 90 -11.57 11.39 2.14
C SER A 90 -11.68 12.61 1.21
N ALA A 91 -11.83 12.40 -0.10
CA ALA A 91 -12.01 13.51 -1.05
C ALA A 91 -13.36 14.22 -0.85
N VAL A 92 -14.44 13.48 -0.58
CA VAL A 92 -15.76 14.04 -0.24
C VAL A 92 -15.66 14.89 1.03
N ALA A 93 -15.10 14.33 2.10
CA ALA A 93 -14.93 15.03 3.37
C ALA A 93 -14.08 16.30 3.22
N ALA A 94 -13.01 16.27 2.42
CA ALA A 94 -12.21 17.44 2.10
C ALA A 94 -13.01 18.55 1.38
N ARG A 95 -13.87 18.19 0.42
CA ARG A 95 -14.77 19.16 -0.26
C ARG A 95 -15.81 19.75 0.69
N HIS A 96 -16.22 18.97 1.68
CA HIS A 96 -17.09 19.44 2.75
C HIS A 96 -16.35 20.20 3.84
N GLY A 97 -15.02 20.32 3.77
CA GLY A 97 -14.17 21.09 4.69
C GLY A 97 -13.82 20.37 5.99
N ALA A 98 -14.10 19.06 6.10
CA ALA A 98 -13.73 18.27 7.25
C ALA A 98 -12.21 18.29 7.45
N SER A 99 -11.76 18.18 8.70
CA SER A 99 -10.33 18.07 9.02
C SER A 99 -9.80 16.64 8.87
N ALA A 100 -10.68 15.63 9.01
CA ALA A 100 -10.34 14.23 8.84
C ALA A 100 -11.58 13.35 8.61
N VAL A 101 -11.34 12.06 8.37
CA VAL A 101 -12.37 11.02 8.29
C VAL A 101 -12.04 9.89 9.27
N LEU A 102 -13.04 9.45 10.02
CA LEU A 102 -13.01 8.20 10.77
C LEU A 102 -13.97 7.22 10.12
N VAL A 103 -13.50 6.05 9.72
CA VAL A 103 -14.30 5.02 9.06
C VAL A 103 -14.60 3.89 10.02
N ALA A 104 -15.88 3.63 10.26
CA ALA A 104 -16.37 2.48 11.00
C ALA A 104 -16.44 1.24 10.09
N ASP A 105 -15.69 0.21 10.47
CA ASP A 105 -15.78 -1.12 9.88
C ASP A 105 -16.66 -2.03 10.74
N PHE A 106 -17.94 -2.08 10.40
CA PHE A 106 -18.91 -2.98 11.06
C PHE A 106 -18.91 -4.40 10.49
N GLU A 107 -18.14 -4.66 9.42
CA GLU A 107 -18.08 -5.99 8.78
C GLU A 107 -17.00 -6.86 9.43
N SER A 108 -15.96 -6.24 9.99
CA SER A 108 -14.94 -6.94 10.77
C SER A 108 -15.50 -7.43 12.10
N ALA A 109 -15.45 -8.75 12.33
CA ALA A 109 -15.97 -9.37 13.55
C ALA A 109 -15.23 -8.94 14.83
N GLN A 110 -14.01 -8.42 14.70
CA GLN A 110 -13.12 -8.10 15.83
C GLN A 110 -12.33 -6.81 15.58
N ASP A 111 -12.14 -6.00 16.63
CA ASP A 111 -11.53 -4.66 16.55
C ASP A 111 -10.07 -4.67 16.08
N HIS A 112 -9.30 -5.68 16.49
CA HIS A 112 -7.90 -5.80 16.11
C HIS A 112 -7.73 -5.99 14.59
N GLN A 113 -8.67 -6.64 13.90
CA GLN A 113 -8.57 -6.82 12.45
C GLN A 113 -8.60 -5.49 11.67
N ALA A 114 -9.36 -4.52 12.20
CA ALA A 114 -9.38 -3.18 11.63
C ALA A 114 -8.09 -2.42 11.98
N ALA A 115 -7.64 -2.44 13.25
CA ALA A 115 -6.41 -1.78 13.70
C ALA A 115 -5.15 -2.34 13.00
N ASP A 116 -5.16 -3.63 12.66
CA ASP A 116 -4.10 -4.32 11.95
C ASP A 116 -4.16 -4.10 10.43
N THR A 117 -4.87 -3.09 9.92
CA THR A 117 -4.97 -2.84 8.46
C THR A 117 -4.36 -1.49 8.08
N LEU A 118 -3.45 -1.48 7.12
CA LEU A 118 -2.93 -0.27 6.53
C LEU A 118 -3.60 0.00 5.18
N VAL A 119 -4.25 1.16 5.04
CA VAL A 119 -4.97 1.50 3.82
C VAL A 119 -4.11 2.42 2.93
N ALA A 120 -3.66 1.90 1.79
CA ALA A 120 -2.97 2.66 0.77
C ALA A 120 -3.93 3.02 -0.38
N GLY A 121 -4.08 4.31 -0.65
CA GLY A 121 -4.99 4.82 -1.67
C GLY A 121 -4.39 4.71 -3.07
N SER A 122 -5.24 4.52 -4.07
CA SER A 122 -4.86 4.53 -5.49
C SER A 122 -4.57 5.94 -6.03
N GLN A 123 -4.94 6.99 -5.30
CA GLN A 123 -4.79 8.39 -5.72
C GLN A 123 -3.84 9.15 -4.78
N GLY A 124 -3.23 10.25 -5.26
CA GLY A 124 -2.28 11.06 -4.48
C GLY A 124 -2.94 11.82 -3.31
N PRO A 125 -2.20 12.67 -2.57
CA PRO A 125 -2.76 13.40 -1.41
C PRO A 125 -3.56 14.67 -1.74
N ALA A 126 -3.45 15.21 -2.95
CA ALA A 126 -4.12 16.45 -3.32
C ALA A 126 -5.66 16.36 -3.18
N GLY A 127 -6.26 17.31 -2.46
CA GLY A 127 -7.71 17.42 -2.26
C GLY A 127 -8.30 16.36 -1.33
N ARG A 128 -7.53 15.86 -0.36
CA ARG A 128 -7.92 14.81 0.59
C ARG A 128 -7.53 15.19 2.01
N VAL A 129 -8.21 14.57 2.97
CA VAL A 129 -7.96 14.73 4.41
C VAL A 129 -7.52 13.40 5.03
N PRO A 130 -6.79 13.41 6.16
CA PRO A 130 -6.46 12.22 6.94
C PRO A 130 -7.65 11.27 7.12
N LEU A 131 -7.39 9.97 7.10
CA LEU A 131 -8.42 8.96 7.29
C LEU A 131 -7.91 7.83 8.20
N TRP A 132 -8.75 7.43 9.15
CA TRP A 132 -8.49 6.29 10.03
C TRP A 132 -9.62 5.27 9.97
N LEU A 133 -9.29 4.00 10.21
CA LEU A 133 -10.23 2.88 10.23
C LEU A 133 -10.36 2.36 11.66
N LEU A 134 -11.60 2.17 12.10
CA LEU A 134 -11.98 1.71 13.43
C LEU A 134 -12.85 0.46 13.33
N GLY A 135 -12.56 -0.56 14.15
CA GLY A 135 -13.34 -1.79 14.18
C GLY A 135 -14.73 -1.62 14.81
N ALA A 136 -15.59 -2.62 14.59
CA ALA A 136 -17.00 -2.59 14.96
C ALA A 136 -17.27 -2.38 16.47
N GLY A 137 -16.49 -3.03 17.34
CA GLY A 137 -16.63 -2.94 18.80
C GLY A 137 -16.26 -1.57 19.35
N SER A 138 -15.37 -0.86 18.67
CA SER A 138 -14.95 0.48 19.02
C SER A 138 -15.78 1.57 18.35
N ALA A 139 -16.22 1.34 17.12
CA ALA A 139 -17.03 2.28 16.36
C ALA A 139 -18.49 2.35 16.84
N ARG A 140 -19.07 1.23 17.25
CA ARG A 140 -20.50 1.15 17.61
C ARG A 140 -20.91 2.02 18.80
N PRO A 141 -20.18 2.03 19.94
CA PRO A 141 -20.52 2.95 21.04
C PRO A 141 -20.46 4.43 20.64
N LEU A 142 -19.55 4.80 19.73
CA LEU A 142 -19.45 6.18 19.22
C LEU A 142 -20.65 6.54 18.34
N LEU A 143 -21.10 5.60 17.50
CA LEU A 143 -22.28 5.80 16.66
C LEU A 143 -23.54 5.93 17.52
N GLU A 144 -23.73 5.05 18.49
CA GLU A 144 -24.88 5.06 19.41
C GLU A 144 -24.97 6.39 20.17
N ALA A 145 -23.84 6.93 20.65
CA ALA A 145 -23.81 8.24 21.30
C ALA A 145 -24.22 9.38 20.34
N LEU A 146 -23.72 9.37 19.09
CA LEU A 146 -24.09 10.36 18.08
C LEU A 146 -25.58 10.27 17.70
N GLU A 147 -26.12 9.06 17.57
CA GLU A 147 -27.55 8.84 17.29
C GLU A 147 -28.45 9.28 18.47
N ALA A 148 -27.96 9.18 19.70
CA ALA A 148 -28.61 9.73 20.89
C ALA A 148 -28.50 11.28 20.99
N GLY A 149 -27.81 11.93 20.06
CA GLY A 149 -27.58 13.37 20.05
C GLY A 149 -26.48 13.84 21.00
N GLU A 150 -25.70 12.92 21.58
CA GLU A 150 -24.56 13.26 22.44
C GLU A 150 -23.36 13.72 21.60
N PRO A 151 -22.68 14.81 21.97
CA PRO A 151 -21.47 15.24 21.28
C PRO A 151 -20.33 14.25 21.55
N VAL A 152 -19.72 13.74 20.49
CA VAL A 152 -18.51 12.92 20.57
C VAL A 152 -17.31 13.74 20.13
N GLN A 153 -16.35 13.94 21.03
CA GLN A 153 -15.07 14.59 20.73
C GLN A 153 -13.96 13.56 20.81
N ILE A 154 -13.03 13.62 19.86
CA ILE A 154 -11.85 12.76 19.82
C ILE A 154 -10.57 13.57 19.64
N GLU A 155 -9.46 13.00 20.09
CA GLU A 155 -8.10 13.39 19.74
C GLU A 155 -7.41 12.19 19.09
N VAL A 156 -6.77 12.41 17.97
CA VAL A 156 -5.98 11.40 17.25
C VAL A 156 -4.51 11.76 17.42
N GLU A 157 -3.72 10.82 17.93
CA GLU A 157 -2.26 10.90 17.98
C GLU A 157 -1.68 9.95 16.94
N VAL A 158 -1.01 10.52 15.94
CA VAL A 158 -0.40 9.74 14.86
C VAL A 158 0.85 9.04 15.37
N GLY A 159 0.96 7.76 15.01
CA GLY A 159 2.12 6.93 15.32
C GLY A 159 3.46 7.58 14.98
N LYS A 160 4.49 7.31 15.79
CA LYS A 160 5.87 7.69 15.51
C LYS A 160 6.49 6.74 14.48
N PRO A 161 7.44 7.22 13.67
CA PRO A 161 8.17 6.36 12.76
C PRO A 161 9.00 5.33 13.54
N ALA A 162 9.25 4.19 12.91
CA ALA A 162 10.16 3.18 13.41
C ALA A 162 11.54 3.29 12.75
N ALA A 163 12.58 2.94 13.51
CA ALA A 163 13.93 2.78 12.97
C ALA A 163 14.06 1.61 11.98
N SER A 164 13.11 0.66 12.01
CA SER A 164 13.06 -0.46 11.07
C SER A 164 11.62 -0.84 10.74
N ILE A 165 11.41 -1.26 9.49
CA ILE A 165 10.16 -1.79 8.98
C ILE A 165 10.34 -3.25 8.64
N VAL A 166 9.40 -4.10 9.03
CA VAL A 166 9.31 -5.48 8.54
C VAL A 166 8.19 -5.55 7.51
N MET A 167 8.51 -6.05 6.31
CA MET A 167 7.57 -6.27 5.24
C MET A 167 7.43 -7.77 4.98
N ASP A 168 6.29 -8.34 5.34
CA ASP A 168 5.96 -9.73 5.05
C ASP A 168 5.16 -9.78 3.74
N VAL A 169 5.61 -10.56 2.76
CA VAL A 169 4.97 -10.66 1.44
C VAL A 169 4.62 -12.11 1.15
N TRP A 170 3.34 -12.40 0.96
CA TRP A 170 2.88 -13.69 0.48
C TRP A 170 2.67 -13.61 -1.02
N LEU A 171 3.41 -14.43 -1.76
CA LEU A 171 3.40 -14.42 -3.22
C LEU A 171 2.84 -15.73 -3.77
N PRO A 172 2.02 -15.70 -4.84
CA PRO A 172 1.87 -16.86 -5.67
C PRO A 172 3.21 -17.15 -6.39
N PRO A 173 3.44 -18.40 -6.83
CA PRO A 173 4.71 -18.83 -7.43
C PRO A 173 5.24 -17.96 -8.58
N ASP A 174 4.36 -17.25 -9.29
CA ASP A 174 4.63 -16.45 -10.48
C ASP A 174 4.63 -14.93 -10.25
N ALA A 175 4.46 -14.46 -9.01
CA ALA A 175 4.40 -13.01 -8.69
C ALA A 175 5.78 -12.32 -8.55
N GLY A 176 6.84 -12.89 -9.12
CA GLY A 176 8.20 -12.33 -9.04
C GLY A 176 8.32 -10.88 -9.55
N THR A 177 7.41 -10.45 -10.43
CA THR A 177 7.40 -9.10 -11.01
C THR A 177 7.21 -7.99 -9.98
N LEU A 178 6.43 -8.22 -8.91
CA LEU A 178 6.23 -7.21 -7.86
C LEU A 178 7.53 -6.95 -7.10
N LEU A 179 8.17 -8.00 -6.58
CA LEU A 179 9.41 -7.83 -5.84
C LEU A 179 10.54 -7.28 -6.72
N ALA A 180 10.64 -7.75 -7.97
CA ALA A 180 11.60 -7.21 -8.92
C ALA A 180 11.39 -5.69 -9.16
N SER A 181 10.13 -5.23 -9.20
CA SER A 181 9.83 -3.79 -9.32
C SER A 181 10.15 -2.98 -8.06
N LEU A 182 10.10 -3.59 -6.88
CA LEU A 182 10.46 -2.98 -5.60
C LEU A 182 11.99 -2.89 -5.43
N ALA A 183 12.71 -3.91 -5.87
CA ALA A 183 14.13 -4.14 -5.57
C ALA A 183 15.06 -2.94 -5.80
N PRO A 184 14.99 -2.20 -6.93
CA PRO A 184 15.93 -1.11 -7.21
C PRO A 184 15.92 0.00 -6.17
N LYS A 185 14.77 0.22 -5.51
CA LYS A 185 14.58 1.25 -4.49
C LYS A 185 14.62 0.65 -3.09
N ALA A 186 14.06 -0.53 -2.89
CA ALA A 186 13.98 -1.20 -1.60
C ALA A 186 15.36 -1.59 -1.06
N ARG A 187 16.31 -1.94 -1.93
CA ARG A 187 17.69 -2.29 -1.54
C ARG A 187 18.46 -1.17 -0.86
N ASP A 188 18.06 0.07 -1.13
CA ASP A 188 18.73 1.28 -0.62
C ASP A 188 17.99 1.86 0.60
N LEU A 189 16.88 1.23 1.06
CA LEU A 189 16.14 1.67 2.23
C LEU A 189 16.76 1.09 3.51
N PRO A 190 17.44 1.92 4.34
CA PRO A 190 17.98 1.43 5.60
C PRO A 190 16.82 1.04 6.54
N GLY A 191 16.93 -0.12 7.18
CA GLY A 191 15.94 -0.59 8.14
C GLY A 191 14.72 -1.29 7.54
N LEU A 192 14.58 -1.38 6.21
CA LEU A 192 13.56 -2.25 5.60
C LEU A 192 14.03 -3.70 5.61
N ARG A 193 13.35 -4.55 6.38
CA ARG A 193 13.52 -6.00 6.35
C ARG A 193 12.39 -6.66 5.61
N VAL A 194 12.69 -7.68 4.82
CA VAL A 194 11.67 -8.40 4.04
C VAL A 194 11.63 -9.87 4.42
N ARG A 195 10.42 -10.37 4.57
CA ARG A 195 10.12 -11.79 4.70
C ARG A 195 9.23 -12.16 3.54
N VAL A 196 9.64 -13.17 2.79
CA VAL A 196 8.85 -13.71 1.70
C VAL A 196 8.29 -15.03 2.14
N HIS A 197 6.97 -15.13 1.98
CA HIS A 197 6.18 -16.28 2.31
C HIS A 197 5.57 -16.85 1.04
N PHE A 198 5.46 -18.16 1.01
CA PHE A 198 4.78 -18.87 -0.05
C PHE A 198 3.55 -19.52 0.55
N ARG A 199 2.45 -19.53 -0.21
CA ARG A 199 1.21 -20.14 0.29
C ARG A 199 1.35 -21.65 0.31
N VAL A 200 1.59 -22.19 1.50
CA VAL A 200 1.70 -23.63 1.77
C VAL A 200 0.39 -24.15 2.38
N VAL A 201 -0.07 -25.32 1.91
CA VAL A 201 -1.28 -26.02 2.36
C VAL A 201 -1.04 -27.52 2.41
N ALA A 202 -1.90 -28.27 3.10
CA ALA A 202 -1.94 -29.72 2.97
C ALA A 202 -2.69 -30.12 1.69
N ALA A 203 -2.23 -31.18 1.03
CA ALA A 203 -2.95 -31.77 -0.10
C ALA A 203 -4.29 -32.37 0.37
N PRO A 204 -5.35 -32.24 -0.43
CA PRO A 204 -6.65 -32.80 -0.10
C PRO A 204 -6.62 -34.34 -0.09
N GLU A 205 -7.51 -34.95 0.72
CA GLU A 205 -8.02 -36.34 0.64
C GLU A 205 -7.52 -37.13 -0.58
N GLU A 206 -8.19 -36.78 -1.66
CA GLU A 206 -8.22 -37.33 -2.99
C GLU A 206 -7.02 -36.98 -3.89
N ALA A 207 -6.06 -36.18 -3.41
CA ALA A 207 -4.88 -35.82 -4.20
C ALA A 207 -4.09 -37.07 -4.60
N SER A 208 -3.96 -37.28 -5.91
CA SER A 208 -3.19 -38.40 -6.46
C SER A 208 -1.70 -38.27 -6.12
N PRO A 209 -0.94 -39.38 -6.08
CA PRO A 209 0.51 -39.35 -5.91
C PRO A 209 1.22 -38.45 -6.93
N ALA A 210 0.69 -38.37 -8.16
CA ALA A 210 1.22 -37.50 -9.20
C ALA A 210 1.01 -36.01 -8.89
N GLN A 211 -0.14 -35.63 -8.32
CA GLN A 211 -0.39 -34.25 -7.87
C GLN A 211 0.53 -33.90 -6.69
N ILE A 212 0.68 -34.80 -5.71
CA ILE A 212 1.55 -34.61 -4.55
C ILE A 212 3.01 -34.40 -5.00
N ALA A 213 3.53 -35.27 -5.88
CA ALA A 213 4.89 -35.14 -6.41
C ALA A 213 5.11 -33.86 -7.22
N ARG A 214 4.06 -33.36 -7.90
CA ARG A 214 4.13 -32.19 -8.79
C ARG A 214 4.04 -30.85 -8.04
N HIS A 215 3.22 -30.80 -6.99
CA HIS A 215 2.86 -29.54 -6.33
C HIS A 215 3.36 -29.43 -4.89
N CYS A 216 3.85 -30.52 -4.30
CA CYS A 216 4.31 -30.52 -2.92
C CYS A 216 5.83 -30.67 -2.80
N TYR A 217 6.38 -30.01 -1.79
CA TYR A 217 7.80 -30.01 -1.53
C TYR A 217 8.26 -31.43 -1.16
N ALA A 218 9.22 -31.97 -1.91
CA ALA A 218 9.74 -33.33 -1.75
C ALA A 218 8.65 -34.44 -1.73
N GLY A 219 7.47 -34.18 -2.28
CA GLY A 219 6.33 -35.11 -2.21
C GLY A 219 5.68 -35.24 -0.82
N LEU A 220 5.98 -34.33 0.10
CA LEU A 220 5.35 -34.27 1.43
C LEU A 220 3.95 -33.67 1.31
N ARG A 221 2.94 -34.42 1.74
CA ARG A 221 1.53 -34.07 1.54
C ARG A 221 1.12 -32.84 2.36
N GLU A 222 1.83 -32.54 3.42
CA GLU A 222 1.57 -31.46 4.35
C GLU A 222 2.11 -30.11 3.84
N LEU A 223 3.05 -30.15 2.87
CA LEU A 223 3.83 -29.00 2.40
C LEU A 223 3.63 -28.78 0.90
N CYS A 224 2.39 -28.49 0.53
CA CYS A 224 1.99 -28.28 -0.85
C CYS A 224 1.79 -26.81 -1.18
N SER A 225 2.03 -26.40 -2.43
CA SER A 225 1.55 -25.11 -2.89
C SER A 225 0.02 -25.11 -2.90
N ALA A 226 -0.61 -23.97 -2.61
CA ALA A 226 -2.06 -23.81 -2.73
C ALA A 226 -2.64 -24.20 -4.11
N ARG A 227 -1.81 -24.22 -5.17
CA ARG A 227 -2.14 -24.75 -6.50
C ARG A 227 -2.56 -26.24 -6.48
N VAL A 228 -2.16 -27.02 -5.48
CA VAL A 228 -2.60 -28.43 -5.35
C VAL A 228 -4.12 -28.57 -5.21
N LEU A 229 -4.80 -27.53 -4.72
CA LEU A 229 -6.25 -27.48 -4.59
C LEU A 229 -6.93 -27.25 -5.95
N GLN A 230 -6.19 -26.73 -6.92
CA GLN A 230 -6.68 -26.41 -8.25
C GLN A 230 -6.47 -27.60 -9.18
N HIS A 231 -7.57 -28.21 -9.61
CA HIS A 231 -7.54 -29.47 -10.36
C HIS A 231 -7.01 -29.32 -11.80
N SER A 232 -6.87 -28.08 -12.31
CA SER A 232 -6.63 -27.79 -13.73
C SER A 232 -5.24 -27.27 -14.07
N GLU A 233 -4.34 -27.07 -13.10
CA GLU A 233 -3.04 -26.45 -13.40
C GLU A 233 -2.00 -27.44 -13.94
N THR A 234 -1.42 -27.09 -15.09
CA THR A 234 -0.36 -27.87 -15.75
C THR A 234 1.04 -27.55 -15.23
N THR A 235 1.23 -26.42 -14.56
CA THR A 235 2.56 -25.95 -14.12
C THR A 235 2.95 -26.57 -12.78
N PRO A 236 4.08 -27.28 -12.69
CA PRO A 236 4.58 -27.82 -11.43
C PRO A 236 4.89 -26.71 -10.41
N ALA A 237 4.43 -26.87 -9.18
CA ALA A 237 4.66 -25.90 -8.10
C ALA A 237 5.81 -26.29 -7.17
N ALA A 238 6.17 -27.57 -7.09
CA ALA A 238 7.25 -28.06 -6.22
C ALA A 238 8.62 -27.39 -6.46
N PRO A 239 9.06 -27.10 -7.71
CA PRO A 239 10.30 -26.35 -7.94
C PRO A 239 10.28 -24.94 -7.36
N TRP A 240 9.13 -24.27 -7.37
CA TRP A 240 8.99 -22.93 -6.81
C TRP A 240 9.08 -22.93 -5.29
N LEU A 241 8.56 -23.97 -4.61
CA LEU A 241 8.76 -24.15 -3.17
C LEU A 241 10.22 -24.41 -2.80
N ARG A 242 11.01 -25.06 -3.68
CA ARG A 242 12.45 -25.19 -3.46
C ARG A 242 13.18 -23.86 -3.61
N GLU A 243 12.85 -23.11 -4.65
CA GLU A 243 13.40 -21.78 -4.88
C GLU A 243 13.04 -20.80 -3.75
N ALA A 244 11.81 -20.88 -3.23
CA ALA A 244 11.34 -20.16 -2.05
C ALA A 244 12.25 -20.37 -0.83
N VAL A 245 12.48 -21.62 -0.46
CA VAL A 245 13.36 -22.00 0.65
C VAL A 245 14.79 -21.49 0.39
N PHE A 246 15.28 -21.62 -0.84
CA PHE A 246 16.61 -21.14 -1.21
C PHE A 246 16.74 -19.63 -1.00
N GLN A 247 15.74 -18.85 -1.41
CA GLN A 247 15.70 -17.40 -1.18
C GLN A 247 15.61 -17.04 0.30
N HIS A 248 14.85 -17.79 1.09
CA HIS A 248 14.79 -17.61 2.54
C HIS A 248 16.17 -17.82 3.20
N CYS A 249 16.87 -18.88 2.81
CA CYS A 249 18.23 -19.16 3.26
C CYS A 249 19.23 -18.09 2.83
N LEU A 250 19.07 -17.51 1.63
CA LEU A 250 19.88 -16.38 1.18
C LEU A 250 19.63 -15.14 2.06
N LEU A 251 18.37 -14.81 2.36
CA LEU A 251 18.00 -13.72 3.27
C LEU A 251 18.56 -13.90 4.68
N ARG A 252 18.55 -15.12 5.20
CA ARG A 252 19.03 -15.43 6.55
C ARG A 252 20.57 -15.38 6.66
N GLY A 253 21.26 -15.86 5.63
CA GLY A 253 22.72 -16.01 5.65
C GLY A 253 23.50 -14.77 5.23
N PHE A 254 22.87 -13.83 4.52
CA PHE A 254 23.57 -12.73 3.85
C PHE A 254 22.83 -11.39 4.05
N PRO A 255 23.54 -10.25 3.92
CA PRO A 255 22.89 -8.95 3.96
C PRO A 255 21.79 -8.81 2.89
N GLU A 256 20.65 -8.23 3.26
CA GLU A 256 19.43 -8.14 2.42
C GLU A 256 19.67 -7.54 1.03
N ARG A 257 20.67 -6.65 0.88
CA ARG A 257 21.07 -6.10 -0.43
C ARG A 257 21.42 -7.18 -1.46
N TYR A 258 21.95 -8.33 -1.04
CA TYR A 258 22.26 -9.45 -1.94
C TYR A 258 20.97 -10.10 -2.43
N TRP A 259 20.01 -10.31 -1.53
CA TRP A 259 18.73 -10.86 -1.88
C TRP A 259 17.93 -9.93 -2.80
N TRP A 260 17.94 -8.62 -2.56
CA TRP A 260 17.29 -7.68 -3.48
C TRP A 260 17.87 -7.73 -4.90
N LYS A 261 19.20 -7.79 -5.03
CA LYS A 261 19.84 -7.98 -6.33
C LYS A 261 19.51 -9.34 -6.95
N TYR A 262 19.45 -10.40 -6.12
CA TYR A 262 19.03 -11.72 -6.57
C TYR A 262 17.64 -11.64 -7.20
N VAL A 263 16.67 -11.04 -6.52
CA VAL A 263 15.29 -10.91 -7.00
C VAL A 263 15.16 -9.99 -8.22
N GLU A 264 15.97 -8.94 -8.32
CA GLU A 264 16.05 -8.08 -9.52
C GLU A 264 16.47 -8.87 -10.76
N MET A 265 17.29 -9.91 -10.58
CA MET A 265 17.82 -10.76 -11.66
C MET A 265 17.02 -12.05 -11.85
N ALA A 266 16.23 -12.46 -10.86
CA ALA A 266 15.69 -13.81 -10.79
C ALA A 266 14.45 -14.00 -11.67
N ASN A 267 14.56 -15.00 -12.55
CA ASN A 267 13.46 -15.79 -13.08
C ASN A 267 13.85 -17.26 -13.02
N CYS A 268 14.23 -17.73 -11.82
CA CYS A 268 14.77 -19.07 -11.63
C CYS A 268 13.69 -20.04 -11.15
N SER A 269 13.64 -21.20 -11.82
CA SER A 269 12.84 -22.36 -11.41
C SER A 269 13.68 -23.63 -11.25
N SER A 270 15.02 -23.49 -11.31
CA SER A 270 15.97 -24.61 -11.22
C SER A 270 17.22 -24.26 -10.40
N ASP A 271 17.77 -25.25 -9.69
CA ASP A 271 18.95 -25.05 -8.84
C ASP A 271 20.19 -24.54 -9.60
N SER A 272 20.36 -24.92 -10.86
CA SER A 272 21.45 -24.42 -11.71
C SER A 272 21.32 -22.93 -11.99
N CYS A 273 20.09 -22.45 -12.17
CA CYS A 273 19.80 -21.03 -12.35
C CYS A 273 20.15 -20.26 -11.09
N SER A 274 19.66 -20.71 -9.93
CA SER A 274 19.88 -20.07 -8.63
C SER A 274 21.37 -20.00 -8.29
N ARG A 275 22.12 -21.09 -8.53
CA ARG A 275 23.60 -21.13 -8.37
C ARG A 275 24.33 -20.16 -9.30
N SER A 276 23.93 -20.07 -10.57
CA SER A 276 24.51 -19.12 -11.53
C SER A 276 24.29 -17.67 -11.09
N LEU A 277 23.09 -17.35 -10.58
CA LEU A 277 22.80 -16.03 -10.03
C LEU A 277 23.67 -15.70 -8.81
N LEU A 278 23.85 -16.62 -7.86
CA LEU A 278 24.73 -16.38 -6.71
C LEU A 278 26.17 -16.03 -7.15
N ALA A 279 26.69 -16.72 -8.17
CA ALA A 279 28.01 -16.42 -8.72
C ALA A 279 28.07 -15.02 -9.35
N GLN A 280 27.02 -14.59 -10.06
CA GLN A 280 26.93 -13.24 -10.63
C GLN A 280 26.83 -12.15 -9.55
N LEU A 281 26.28 -12.48 -8.38
CA LEU A 281 26.27 -11.60 -7.21
C LEU A 281 27.63 -11.51 -6.50
N GLY A 282 28.65 -12.23 -7.00
CA GLY A 282 29.99 -12.28 -6.41
C GLY A 282 30.07 -13.15 -5.15
N LEU A 283 29.06 -14.00 -4.89
CA LEU A 283 29.13 -14.96 -3.79
C LEU A 283 30.00 -16.15 -4.19
N SER A 284 30.82 -16.62 -3.26
CA SER A 284 31.75 -17.72 -3.52
C SER A 284 31.01 -19.06 -3.65
N ALA A 285 31.69 -20.07 -4.20
CA ALA A 285 31.17 -21.44 -4.20
C ALA A 285 30.91 -21.98 -2.78
N ARG A 286 31.64 -21.47 -1.77
CA ARG A 286 31.40 -21.82 -0.36
C ARG A 286 30.08 -21.23 0.12
N ASP A 287 29.81 -19.98 -0.22
CA ASP A 287 28.57 -19.28 0.14
C ASP A 287 27.35 -19.97 -0.48
N ALA A 288 27.44 -20.31 -1.77
CA ALA A 288 26.39 -21.06 -2.45
C ALA A 288 26.11 -22.42 -1.80
N ARG A 289 27.15 -23.14 -1.34
CA ARG A 289 26.98 -24.39 -0.58
C ARG A 289 26.33 -24.15 0.79
N ALA A 290 26.62 -23.04 1.46
CA ALA A 290 26.00 -22.70 2.74
C ALA A 290 24.50 -22.44 2.57
N VAL A 291 24.10 -21.69 1.54
CA VAL A 291 22.67 -21.46 1.20
C VAL A 291 21.99 -22.80 0.88
N GLN A 292 22.60 -23.64 0.04
CA GLN A 292 22.04 -24.95 -0.29
C GLN A 292 21.91 -25.84 0.95
N HIS A 293 22.93 -25.88 1.82
CA HIS A 293 22.89 -26.69 3.03
C HIS A 293 21.77 -26.25 3.97
N CYS A 294 21.55 -24.94 4.13
CA CYS A 294 20.39 -24.40 4.84
C CYS A 294 19.09 -24.88 4.18
N ALA A 295 18.99 -24.78 2.84
CA ALA A 295 17.78 -25.17 2.13
C ALA A 295 17.48 -26.68 2.28
N ASP A 296 18.50 -27.53 2.29
CA ASP A 296 18.33 -28.98 2.42
C ASP A 296 17.98 -29.40 3.86
N SER A 297 18.43 -28.65 4.87
CA SER A 297 18.28 -29.02 6.28
C SER A 297 17.10 -28.35 6.99
N GLU A 298 16.69 -27.16 6.55
CA GLU A 298 15.66 -26.36 7.23
C GLU A 298 14.37 -26.18 6.39
N ALA A 299 14.31 -26.69 5.16
CA ALA A 299 13.16 -26.51 4.27
C ALA A 299 11.81 -26.82 4.91
N ALA A 300 11.69 -28.00 5.56
CA ALA A 300 10.42 -28.44 6.12
C ALA A 300 9.93 -27.47 7.20
N SER A 301 10.82 -27.04 8.10
CA SER A 301 10.50 -26.07 9.15
C SER A 301 10.01 -24.74 8.56
N PHE A 302 10.68 -24.21 7.53
CA PHE A 302 10.26 -22.95 6.91
C PHE A 302 8.90 -23.06 6.22
N LEU A 303 8.65 -24.17 5.53
CA LEU A 303 7.37 -24.38 4.86
C LEU A 303 6.23 -24.66 5.84
N GLU A 304 6.52 -25.25 7.00
CA GLU A 304 5.58 -25.36 8.12
C GLU A 304 5.24 -23.99 8.70
N ASP A 305 6.24 -23.14 8.96
CA ASP A 305 6.04 -21.76 9.41
C ASP A 305 5.21 -20.95 8.39
N ASP A 306 5.48 -21.12 7.09
CA ASP A 306 4.71 -20.51 6.01
C ASP A 306 3.25 -21.01 5.94
N ARG A 307 3.04 -22.30 6.22
CA ARG A 307 1.69 -22.89 6.31
C ARG A 307 0.90 -22.32 7.49
N GLU A 308 1.55 -22.13 8.64
CA GLU A 308 0.93 -21.58 9.84
C GLU A 308 0.69 -20.07 9.75
N SER A 309 1.54 -19.35 9.02
CA SER A 309 1.44 -17.90 8.80
C SER A 309 0.50 -17.52 7.65
N ALA A 310 -0.52 -18.34 7.37
CA ALA A 310 -1.41 -18.17 6.23
C ALA A 310 -1.96 -16.73 6.07
N PRO A 311 -1.89 -16.13 4.87
CA PRO A 311 -2.38 -14.79 4.62
C PRO A 311 -3.90 -14.76 4.41
N TRP A 312 -4.48 -13.57 4.37
CA TRP A 312 -5.88 -13.38 3.97
C TRP A 312 -6.02 -13.46 2.44
N GLY A 313 -7.26 -13.63 1.96
CA GLY A 313 -7.57 -13.68 0.54
C GLY A 313 -7.28 -15.04 -0.11
N SER A 314 -7.50 -15.12 -1.42
CA SER A 314 -7.41 -16.37 -2.18
C SER A 314 -5.96 -16.78 -2.46
N ALA A 315 -5.76 -18.04 -2.84
CA ALA A 315 -4.44 -18.62 -3.14
C ALA A 315 -3.65 -17.88 -4.24
N GLU A 316 -4.33 -17.16 -5.11
CA GLU A 316 -3.77 -16.47 -6.28
C GLU A 316 -3.42 -15.00 -5.97
N GLU A 317 -3.89 -14.48 -4.84
CA GLU A 317 -3.68 -13.08 -4.48
C GLU A 317 -2.39 -12.89 -3.69
N ILE A 318 -1.60 -11.90 -4.12
CA ILE A 318 -0.50 -11.36 -3.34
C ILE A 318 -1.08 -10.69 -2.10
N ALA A 319 -0.52 -11.02 -0.93
CA ALA A 319 -0.83 -10.34 0.32
C ALA A 319 0.45 -9.72 0.91
N LEU A 320 0.30 -8.61 1.61
CA LEU A 320 1.42 -7.81 2.10
C LEU A 320 1.11 -7.31 3.51
N ARG A 321 1.99 -7.57 4.48
CA ARG A 321 2.00 -6.88 5.77
C ARG A 321 3.18 -5.94 5.88
N ILE A 322 2.98 -4.82 6.56
CA ILE A 322 4.03 -3.85 6.86
C ILE A 322 3.92 -3.56 8.36
N ASN A 323 4.94 -3.95 9.12
CA ASN A 323 4.94 -3.97 10.58
C ASN A 323 3.75 -4.73 11.18
N GLY A 324 3.40 -5.87 10.58
CA GLY A 324 2.24 -6.67 10.98
C GLY A 324 0.90 -6.16 10.44
N TRP A 325 0.82 -4.93 9.92
CA TRP A 325 -0.43 -4.40 9.37
C TRP A 325 -0.69 -4.85 7.94
N ARG A 326 -1.88 -5.37 7.68
CA ARG A 326 -2.40 -5.79 6.37
C ARG A 326 -2.46 -4.61 5.41
N TYR A 327 -1.65 -4.62 4.37
CA TYR A 327 -1.70 -3.62 3.32
C TYR A 327 -2.96 -3.82 2.46
N SER A 328 -3.74 -2.76 2.33
CA SER A 328 -4.93 -2.68 1.48
C SER A 328 -4.78 -1.52 0.51
N GLY A 329 -4.37 -1.82 -0.72
CA GLY A 329 -4.17 -0.83 -1.77
C GLY A 329 -3.58 -1.45 -3.04
N PRO A 330 -3.31 -0.63 -4.07
CA PRO A 330 -2.65 -1.13 -5.28
C PRO A 330 -1.27 -1.70 -4.96
N LEU A 331 -0.98 -2.88 -5.51
CA LEU A 331 0.28 -3.58 -5.35
C LEU A 331 1.29 -3.08 -6.39
N GLU A 332 1.63 -1.80 -6.30
CA GLU A 332 2.59 -1.13 -7.18
C GLU A 332 3.77 -0.65 -6.35
N ALA A 333 5.00 -0.85 -6.86
CA ALA A 333 6.20 -0.48 -6.14
C ALA A 333 6.21 0.97 -5.60
N PRO A 334 5.83 2.01 -6.37
CA PRO A 334 5.79 3.38 -5.84
C PRO A 334 4.86 3.55 -4.63
N ARG A 335 3.73 2.83 -4.58
CA ARG A 335 2.72 2.93 -3.51
C ARG A 335 3.17 2.22 -2.25
N ILE A 336 3.73 1.03 -2.40
CA ILE A 336 4.30 0.25 -1.30
C ILE A 336 5.50 0.97 -0.69
N LEU A 337 6.42 1.47 -1.52
CA LEU A 337 7.62 2.18 -1.02
C LEU A 337 7.26 3.48 -0.30
N ARG A 338 6.27 4.22 -0.78
CA ARG A 338 5.74 5.40 -0.07
C ARG A 338 5.21 5.01 1.30
N THR A 339 4.47 3.91 1.35
CA THR A 339 3.90 3.39 2.59
C THR A 339 4.97 3.03 3.60
N ILE A 340 6.02 2.33 3.17
CA ILE A 340 7.20 2.01 3.98
C ILE A 340 7.86 3.30 4.47
N CYS A 341 8.11 4.25 3.57
CA CYS A 341 8.77 5.50 3.90
C CYS A 341 7.98 6.45 4.80
N TRP A 342 6.66 6.32 4.88
CA TRP A 342 5.86 7.08 5.85
C TRP A 342 6.01 6.53 7.28
N GLN A 343 6.26 5.22 7.41
CA GLN A 343 6.44 4.58 8.72
C GLN A 343 7.90 4.51 9.16
N LEU A 344 8.84 4.64 8.25
CA LEU A 344 10.26 4.61 8.54
C LEU A 344 10.75 6.00 8.96
N GLU A 345 11.71 6.07 9.87
CA GLU A 345 12.40 7.32 10.18
C GLU A 345 12.89 8.05 8.90
N PRO A 346 12.82 9.39 8.86
CA PRO A 346 13.22 10.16 7.68
C PRO A 346 14.63 9.79 7.20
N SER A 347 14.75 9.50 5.91
CA SER A 347 16.02 9.24 5.24
C SER A 347 16.04 9.92 3.89
N ALA A 348 17.24 10.21 3.35
CA ALA A 348 17.38 10.83 2.03
C ALA A 348 16.69 10.03 0.92
N VAL A 349 16.69 8.69 1.04
CA VAL A 349 15.99 7.80 0.09
C VAL A 349 14.48 8.00 0.19
N CYS A 350 13.93 8.04 1.40
CA CYS A 350 12.52 8.29 1.61
C CYS A 350 12.09 9.70 1.19
N GLU A 351 12.89 10.73 1.46
CA GLU A 351 12.61 12.08 0.96
C GLU A 351 12.53 12.12 -0.57
N GLY A 352 13.45 11.45 -1.26
CA GLY A 352 13.44 11.37 -2.72
C GLY A 352 12.21 10.64 -3.28
N LEU A 353 11.74 9.60 -2.58
CA LEU A 353 10.54 8.85 -2.95
C LEU A 353 9.25 9.61 -2.67
N LEU A 354 9.21 10.38 -1.58
CA LEU A 354 8.05 11.20 -1.20
C LEU A 354 7.94 12.47 -2.06
N ARG A 355 9.04 13.07 -2.48
CA ARG A 355 9.05 14.30 -3.31
C ARG A 355 8.62 14.08 -4.77
N LYS A 356 9.00 12.96 -5.39
CA LYS A 356 8.86 12.75 -6.85
C LYS A 356 7.42 12.68 -7.40
N ASP A 357 6.40 12.63 -6.53
CA ASP A 357 5.01 12.47 -6.93
C ASP A 357 4.08 13.61 -6.50
N ALA A 358 4.61 14.71 -5.96
CA ALA A 358 3.81 15.93 -5.81
C ALA A 358 3.32 16.45 -7.18
N ASP A 359 4.00 16.08 -8.28
CA ASP A 359 3.81 16.68 -9.60
C ASP A 359 3.01 15.85 -10.63
N THR A 360 2.74 14.56 -10.39
CA THR A 360 2.04 13.74 -11.42
C THR A 360 0.55 14.07 -11.57
N GLY A 361 -0.05 14.77 -10.60
CA GLY A 361 -1.42 15.28 -10.69
C GLY A 361 -1.55 16.64 -11.43
N HIS A 362 -0.46 17.40 -11.54
CA HIS A 362 -0.48 18.74 -12.17
C HIS A 362 0.21 18.75 -13.53
N GLY A 363 1.08 17.79 -13.83
CA GLY A 363 1.76 17.67 -15.12
C GLY A 363 0.79 17.56 -16.30
N LEU A 364 -0.26 16.72 -16.20
CA LEU A 364 -1.25 16.60 -17.28
C LEU A 364 -2.03 17.90 -17.51
N LEU A 365 -2.35 18.64 -16.44
CA LEU A 365 -3.09 19.91 -16.55
C LEU A 365 -2.21 21.01 -17.17
N LEU A 366 -0.92 21.05 -16.83
CA LEU A 366 0.06 21.94 -17.45
C LEU A 366 0.33 21.61 -18.91
N TRP A 367 0.41 20.33 -19.29
CA TRP A 367 0.52 19.90 -20.69
C TRP A 367 -0.74 20.21 -21.49
N HIS A 368 -1.94 20.06 -20.90
CA HIS A 368 -3.18 20.47 -21.53
C HIS A 368 -3.29 21.99 -21.67
N LEU A 369 -2.89 22.77 -20.66
CA LEU A 369 -2.86 24.22 -20.75
C LEU A 369 -1.83 24.71 -21.78
N ALA A 370 -0.63 24.13 -21.80
CA ALA A 370 0.38 24.42 -22.82
C ALA A 370 -0.10 24.03 -24.23
N GLY A 371 -0.76 22.88 -24.37
CA GLY A 371 -1.39 22.43 -25.62
C GLY A 371 -2.50 23.38 -26.08
N CYS A 372 -3.39 23.81 -25.17
CA CYS A 372 -4.46 24.77 -25.46
C CYS A 372 -3.90 26.15 -25.83
N CYS A 373 -2.85 26.63 -25.15
CA CYS A 373 -2.19 27.89 -25.52
C CYS A 373 -1.54 27.81 -26.91
N MET A 374 -0.86 26.70 -27.25
CA MET A 374 -0.28 26.51 -28.58
C MET A 374 -1.35 26.40 -29.67
N LEU A 375 -2.49 25.73 -29.40
CA LEU A 375 -3.63 25.69 -30.31
C LEU A 375 -4.30 27.06 -30.48
N ALA A 376 -4.43 27.86 -29.42
CA ALA A 376 -4.98 29.21 -29.51
C ALA A 376 -4.07 30.16 -30.30
N VAL A 377 -2.73 30.05 -30.13
CA VAL A 377 -1.76 30.85 -30.89
C VAL A 377 -1.76 30.45 -32.36
N THR A 378 -1.76 29.15 -32.68
CA THR A 378 -1.81 28.67 -34.07
C THR A 378 -3.13 29.00 -34.75
N ALA A 379 -4.27 28.84 -34.07
CA ALA A 379 -5.58 29.27 -34.59
C ALA A 379 -5.63 30.80 -34.80
N GLY A 380 -5.08 31.59 -33.87
CA GLY A 380 -4.97 33.04 -34.00
C GLY A 380 -4.09 33.48 -35.17
N CYS A 381 -3.00 32.76 -35.44
CA CYS A 381 -2.13 33.02 -36.59
C CYS A 381 -2.77 32.63 -37.93
N ILE A 382 -3.49 31.50 -37.97
CA ILE A 382 -4.15 31.02 -39.20
C ILE A 382 -5.40 31.86 -39.53
N LEU A 383 -6.15 32.32 -38.53
CA LEU A 383 -7.36 33.12 -38.73
C LEU A 383 -7.08 34.61 -39.03
N ARG A 384 -5.91 35.14 -38.68
CA ARG A 384 -5.54 36.54 -38.99
C ARG A 384 -5.30 36.79 -40.49
N GLY A 385 -4.88 35.77 -41.25
CA GLY A 385 -4.64 35.87 -42.70
C GLY A 385 -5.90 36.21 -43.52
N PRO A 386 -6.97 35.39 -43.46
CA PRO A 386 -8.16 35.60 -44.29
C PRO A 386 -9.06 36.75 -43.79
N LEU A 387 -9.13 37.00 -42.48
CA LEU A 387 -9.96 38.09 -41.93
C LEU A 387 -9.41 39.49 -42.27
N MET A 388 -8.09 39.69 -42.21
CA MET A 388 -7.49 40.96 -42.64
C MET A 388 -7.60 41.19 -44.16
N TRP A 389 -7.64 40.11 -44.96
CA TRP A 389 -7.84 40.23 -46.41
C TRP A 389 -9.28 40.65 -46.75
N SER A 390 -10.28 40.08 -46.06
CA SER A 390 -11.69 40.45 -46.24
C SER A 390 -12.00 41.88 -45.80
N VAL A 391 -11.44 42.33 -44.67
CA VAL A 391 -11.62 43.71 -44.19
C VAL A 391 -10.98 44.74 -45.13
N ARG A 392 -9.79 44.46 -45.68
CA ARG A 392 -9.16 45.33 -46.69
C ARG A 392 -9.96 45.39 -47.99
N ARG A 393 -10.61 44.31 -48.41
CA ARG A 393 -11.52 44.31 -49.58
C ARG A 393 -12.78 45.13 -49.32
N LEU A 394 -13.36 45.03 -48.12
CA LEU A 394 -14.54 45.79 -47.73
C LEU A 394 -14.25 47.30 -47.67
N LEU A 395 -13.12 47.69 -47.06
CA LEU A 395 -12.69 49.09 -46.97
C LEU A 395 -12.36 49.70 -48.35
N ARG A 396 -11.79 48.93 -49.29
CA ARG A 396 -11.59 49.41 -50.67
C ARG A 396 -12.90 49.59 -51.44
N ARG A 397 -13.91 48.76 -51.19
CA ARG A 397 -15.24 48.94 -51.80
C ARG A 397 -15.95 50.16 -51.24
N LEU A 398 -15.83 50.42 -49.94
CA LEU A 398 -16.42 51.61 -49.31
C LEU A 398 -15.71 52.92 -49.73
N GLY A 399 -14.39 52.88 -49.97
CA GLY A 399 -13.63 54.04 -50.45
C GLY A 399 -13.96 54.52 -51.87
N HIS A 400 -14.57 53.68 -52.71
CA HIS A 400 -14.96 54.06 -54.07
C HIS A 400 -16.37 54.65 -54.19
N VAL A 401 -17.22 54.53 -53.16
CA VAL A 401 -18.57 55.11 -53.16
C VAL A 401 -18.56 56.61 -52.85
N SER A 402 -17.47 57.14 -52.27
CA SER A 402 -17.40 58.54 -51.84
C SER A 402 -16.83 59.53 -52.88
N LYS A 403 -16.65 59.11 -54.14
CA LYS A 403 -16.19 60.00 -55.24
C LYS A 403 -17.19 60.19 -56.39
N ALA A 404 -18.43 59.75 -56.20
CA ALA A 404 -19.54 60.00 -57.11
C ALA A 404 -20.78 60.42 -56.32
N ALA A 405 -20.71 61.59 -55.70
CA ALA A 405 -21.84 62.36 -55.20
C ALA A 405 -21.47 63.85 -55.26
#